data_AF-N9TZ12-F1
#
_entry.id   AF-N9TZ12-F1
#
_cell.length_a   1.000
_cell.length_b   1.000
_cell.length_c   1.000
_cell.angle_alpha   90.00
_cell.angle_beta   90.00
_cell.angle_gamma   90.00
#
_symmetry.space_group_name_H-M   'P 1'
#
loop_
_entity.id
_entity.type
_entity.pdbx_description
1 polymer ?
#
loop_
_entity_poly.entity_id
_entity_poly.type
_entity_poly.pdbx_seq_one_letter_code
_entity_poly.pdbx_strand_id
1 'polypeptide(L)' 'MHIYKLSNEQLAQILIPKRFVPPTPEEFKDKNMVYVFDSEDKFELTYDELVEIIGKARQAGPRMIPVLGTVN' A
#
# COMPACT_ATOMS: atom_id res chain seq x y z
N MET A 1 9.57 -4.12 -20.86
CA MET A 1 9.54 -4.01 -19.39
C MET A 1 8.79 -5.20 -18.83
N HIS A 2 9.49 -6.16 -18.21
CA HIS A 2 8.84 -7.18 -17.39
C HIS A 2 8.43 -6.50 -16.09
N ILE A 3 7.22 -5.94 -16.09
CA ILE A 3 6.58 -5.50 -14.86
C ILE A 3 6.29 -6.79 -14.11
N TYR A 4 7.17 -7.13 -13.15
CA TYR A 4 6.88 -8.18 -12.19
C TYR A 4 5.48 -7.88 -11.65
N LYS A 5 4.54 -8.82 -11.85
CA LYS A 5 3.21 -8.72 -11.24
C LYS A 5 3.43 -8.77 -9.74
N LEU A 6 3.53 -7.60 -9.10
CA LEU A 6 3.51 -7.49 -7.65
C LEU A 6 2.25 -8.22 -7.17
N SER A 7 2.39 -8.99 -6.08
CA SER A 7 1.21 -9.54 -5.42
C SER A 7 0.39 -8.41 -4.79
N ASN A 8 -0.86 -8.69 -4.45
CA ASN A 8 -1.71 -7.68 -3.82
C ASN A 8 -1.13 -7.21 -2.48
N GLU A 9 -0.47 -8.10 -1.74
CA GLU A 9 0.19 -7.81 -0.47
C GLU A 9 1.41 -6.91 -0.68
N GLN A 10 2.23 -7.19 -1.70
CA GLN A 10 3.38 -6.35 -2.04
C GLN A 10 2.94 -4.95 -2.50
N LEU A 11 1.82 -4.87 -3.23
CA LEU A 11 1.25 -3.59 -3.62
C LEU A 11 0.67 -2.85 -2.41
N ALA A 12 -0.06 -3.54 -1.54
CA ALA A 12 -0.61 -2.96 -0.31
C ALA A 12 0.51 -2.35 0.54
N GLN A 13 1.64 -3.05 0.69
CA GLN A 13 2.81 -2.57 1.39
C GLN A 13 3.35 -1.23 0.84
N ILE A 14 3.23 -0.99 -0.48
CA ILE A 14 3.64 0.25 -1.15
C ILE A 14 2.61 1.37 -0.96
N LEU A 15 1.33 1.00 -0.85
CA LEU A 15 0.20 1.94 -0.76
C LEU A 15 -0.10 2.38 0.67
N ILE A 16 0.35 1.64 1.69
CA ILE A 16 0.14 1.98 3.10
C ILE A 16 0.70 3.38 3.41
N PRO A 17 -0.09 4.28 4.01
CA PRO A 17 0.37 5.60 4.40
C PRO A 17 1.60 5.55 5.31
N LYS A 18 2.59 6.40 5.02
CA LYS A 18 3.86 6.46 5.78
C LYS A 18 3.67 6.74 7.27
N ARG A 19 2.56 7.36 7.68
CA ARG A 19 2.25 7.63 9.10
C ARG A 19 2.02 6.37 9.92
N PHE A 20 1.67 5.24 9.28
CA PHE A 20 1.57 3.96 9.96
C PHE A 20 2.91 3.28 10.17
N VAL A 21 3.97 3.75 9.50
CA VAL A 21 5.33 3.24 9.68
C VAL A 21 5.94 3.97 10.87
N PRO A 22 6.21 3.27 12.00
CA PRO A 22 6.85 3.90 13.13
C PRO A 22 8.30 4.29 12.79
N PRO A 23 8.86 5.28 13.50
CA PRO A 23 10.24 5.70 13.27
C PRO A 23 11.21 4.55 13.57
N THR A 24 12.25 4.43 12.76
CA THR A 24 13.31 3.44 12.96
C THR A 24 14.00 3.68 14.32
N PRO A 25 14.04 2.67 15.21
CA PRO A 25 14.74 2.78 16.48
C PRO A 25 16.24 3.06 16.26
N GLU A 26 16.88 3.74 17.21
CA GLU A 26 18.29 4.16 17.05
C GLU A 26 19.25 2.99 16.83
N GLU A 27 18.95 1.85 17.45
CA GLU A 27 19.70 0.58 17.33
C GLU A 27 19.75 0.01 15.90
N PHE A 28 18.87 0.48 15.03
CA PHE A 28 18.69 0.00 13.66
C PHE A 28 18.91 1.09 12.60
N LYS A 29 19.37 2.30 12.97
CA LYS A 29 19.60 3.41 12.03
C LYS A 29 20.52 3.06 10.86
N ASP A 30 21.55 2.25 11.12
CA ASP A 30 22.52 1.81 10.10
C ASP A 30 22.17 0.46 9.46
N LYS A 31 20.97 -0.08 9.74
CA LYS A 31 20.47 -1.33 9.16
C LYS A 31 19.31 -1.05 8.21
N ASN A 32 19.20 -1.85 7.15
CA ASN A 32 18.05 -1.81 6.24
C ASN A 32 16.81 -2.42 6.90
N MET A 33 16.24 -1.71 7.87
CA MET A 33 15.00 -2.10 8.52
C MET A 33 13.80 -1.70 7.65
N VAL A 34 12.91 -2.66 7.40
CA VAL A 34 11.65 -2.44 6.69
C VAL A 34 10.52 -3.02 7.54
N TYR A 35 9.49 -2.21 7.80
CA TYR A 35 8.27 -2.69 8.43
C TYR A 35 7.43 -3.41 7.36
N VAL A 36 7.04 -4.65 7.65
CA VAL A 36 6.14 -5.43 6.80
C VAL A 36 4.83 -5.55 7.54
N PHE A 37 3.74 -5.17 6.88
CA PHE A 37 2.40 -5.29 7.42
C PHE A 37 1.74 -6.53 6.83
N ASP A 38 0.95 -7.24 7.63
CA ASP A 38 0.26 -8.46 7.22
C ASP A 38 -1.26 -8.37 7.46
N SER A 39 -1.95 -9.50 7.31
CA SER A 39 -3.41 -9.57 7.43
C SER A 39 -3.93 -9.40 8.87
N GLU A 40 -3.07 -9.51 9.88
CA GLU A 40 -3.45 -9.31 11.28
C GLU A 40 -3.49 -7.82 11.67
N ASP A 41 -2.78 -6.97 10.91
CA ASP A 41 -2.75 -5.53 11.12
C ASP A 41 -4.08 -4.86 10.77
N LYS A 42 -4.43 -3.83 11.55
CA LYS A 42 -5.65 -3.03 11.35
C LYS A 42 -5.29 -1.55 11.27
N PHE A 43 -5.87 -0.89 10.27
CA PHE A 43 -5.63 0.52 9.98
C PHE A 43 -6.93 1.32 10.03
N GLU A 44 -6.90 2.47 10.70
CA GLU A 44 -7.95 3.48 10.61
C GLU A 44 -7.55 4.54 9.56
N LEU A 45 -8.23 4.52 8.42
CA LEU A 45 -8.00 5.41 7.31
C LEU A 45 -8.97 6.59 7.35
N THR A 46 -8.45 7.79 7.13
CA THR A 46 -9.29 8.93 6.77
C THR A 46 -9.82 8.77 5.35
N TYR A 47 -10.89 9.48 5.02
CA TYR A 47 -11.45 9.46 3.66
C TYR A 47 -10.43 9.89 2.61
N ASP A 48 -9.66 10.94 2.88
CA ASP A 48 -8.65 11.47 1.95
C ASP A 48 -7.55 10.44 1.66
N GLU A 49 -7.12 9.70 2.69
CA GLU A 49 -6.13 8.63 2.51
C GLU A 49 -6.68 7.45 1.73
N LEU A 50 -7.95 7.09 1.95
CA LEU A 50 -8.61 6.07 1.16
C LEU A 50 -8.66 6.48 -0.33
N VAL A 51 -9.02 7.74 -0.61
CA VAL A 51 -9.02 8.30 -1.96
C VAL A 51 -7.62 8.30 -2.57
N GLU A 52 -6.59 8.66 -1.80
CA GLU A 52 -5.20 8.65 -2.26
C GLU A 52 -4.73 7.24 -2.63
N ILE A 53 -5.01 6.24 -1.77
CA ILE A 53 -4.68 4.83 -2.00
C ILE A 53 -5.34 4.34 -3.29
N ILE A 54 -6.64 4.64 -3.46
CA ILE A 54 -7.40 4.33 -4.68
C ILE A 54 -6.78 5.02 -5.90
N GLY A 55 -6.41 6.30 -5.79
CA GLY A 55 -5.77 7.05 -6.86
C GLY A 55 -4.47 6.40 -7.34
N LYS A 56 -3.60 6.02 -6.40
CA LYS A 56 -2.33 5.32 -6.69
C LYS A 56 -2.57 3.93 -7.28
N ALA A 57 -3.52 3.17 -6.74
CA ALA A 57 -3.86 1.85 -7.27
C ALA A 57 -4.36 1.94 -8.73
N ARG A 58 -5.16 2.96 -9.09
CA ARG A 58 -5.59 3.16 -10.49
C ARG A 58 -4.42 3.42 -11.44
N GLN A 59 -3.45 4.23 -11.01
CA GLN A 59 -2.27 4.55 -11.83
C GLN A 59 -1.43 3.30 -12.14
N ALA A 60 -1.36 2.36 -11.20
CA ALA A 60 -0.57 1.16 -11.36
C ALA A 60 -1.32 0.02 -12.11
N GLY A 61 -2.61 0.17 -12.43
CA GLY A 61 -3.30 -0.60 -13.48
C GLY A 61 -4.81 -0.85 -13.28
N PRO A 62 -5.57 -1.16 -14.36
CA PRO A 62 -7.03 -1.28 -14.34
C PRO A 62 -7.61 -2.40 -13.46
N ARG A 63 -6.80 -3.40 -13.07
CA ARG A 63 -7.25 -4.58 -12.33
C ARG A 63 -7.20 -4.44 -10.81
N MET A 64 -6.70 -3.31 -10.31
CA MET A 64 -6.36 -3.19 -8.88
C MET A 64 -7.45 -2.57 -8.04
N ILE A 65 -8.45 -1.97 -8.68
CA ILE A 65 -9.67 -1.57 -7.99
C ILE A 65 -10.82 -2.38 -8.57
N PRO A 66 -11.53 -3.16 -7.73
CA PRO A 66 -12.80 -3.73 -8.13
C PRO A 66 -13.72 -2.58 -8.58
N VAL A 67 -14.02 -2.52 -9.88
CA VAL A 67 -15.02 -1.57 -10.38
C VAL A 67 -16.36 -2.09 -9.89
N LEU A 68 -16.89 -1.47 -8.84
CA LEU A 68 -18.27 -1.69 -8.40
C LEU A 68 -19.20 -0.96 -9.39
N GLY A 69 -19.40 -1.55 -10.57
CA GLY A 69 -20.27 -1.03 -11.62
C GLY A 69 -19.95 -1.60 -13.00
N THR A 70 -20.98 -1.81 -13.82
CA THR A 70 -20.83 -2.17 -15.24
C THR A 70 -20.37 -0.96 -16.04
N VAL A 71 -19.23 -1.08 -16.71
CA VAL A 71 -18.85 -0.20 -17.81
C VAL A 71 -19.72 -0.60 -19.00
N ASN A 72 -20.63 0.27 -19.42
CA ASN A 72 -21.32 0.15 -20.71
C ASN A 72 -20.40 0.63 -21.84
#